data_AF-A0A7S4JK68-F1
#
_entry.id   AF-A0A7S4JK68-F1
#
_cell.length_a   1.000
_cell.length_b   1.000
_cell.length_c   1.000
_cell.angle_alpha   90.00
_cell.angle_beta   90.00
_cell.angle_gamma   90.00
#
_symmetry.space_group_name_H-M   'P 1'
#
loop_
_entity.id
_entity.type
_entity.pdbx_description
1 polymer ?
#
loop_
_entity_poly.entity_id
_entity_poly.type
_entity_poly.pdbx_seq_one_letter_code
_entity_poly.pdbx_strand_id
1 'polypeptide(L)'
;MHFLSTDVRPGHINPKAKPKGMSTQRGNLERKRQRDKQTKSANRDTTKKLLDALDPLVPCSKRRLQELNGYLPSSRTTVQMLEDLVNHLRDMQATTPASWKERKPGVSLEEATARVMSSRRERIVSVELPSWRIKCGSVGLEGYYVRSP
;
A
#
# COMPACT_ATOMS: atom_id res chain seq x y z
N MET A 1 -45.31 77.83 1.61
CA MET A 1 -45.40 76.44 2.11
C MET A 1 -44.29 75.62 1.48
N HIS A 2 -43.46 74.97 2.33
CA HIS A 2 -42.70 73.71 2.14
C HIS A 2 -41.94 73.45 0.82
N PHE A 3 -40.72 72.88 0.74
CA PHE A 3 -39.66 72.44 1.65
C PHE A 3 -38.40 72.23 0.77
N LEU A 4 -37.25 72.13 1.43
CA LEU A 4 -35.91 71.75 0.95
C LEU A 4 -35.84 70.54 -0.02
N SER A 5 -35.01 70.64 -1.06
CA SER A 5 -34.36 69.54 -1.82
C SER A 5 -33.57 70.15 -2.99
N THR A 6 -32.34 69.79 -3.33
CA THR A 6 -31.42 68.73 -2.95
C THR A 6 -30.01 69.19 -3.32
N ASP A 7 -29.04 68.90 -2.45
CA ASP A 7 -27.61 68.94 -2.74
C ASP A 7 -27.27 68.03 -3.94
N VAL A 8 -26.63 68.57 -4.98
CA VAL A 8 -25.95 67.79 -6.02
C VAL A 8 -24.57 68.38 -6.22
N ARG A 9 -23.55 67.78 -5.58
CA ARG A 9 -22.14 68.04 -5.87
C ARG A 9 -21.68 67.14 -7.02
N PRO A 10 -21.02 67.68 -8.06
CA PRO A 10 -20.52 66.87 -9.15
C PRO A 10 -19.11 66.31 -8.85
N GLY A 11 -18.91 65.06 -9.25
CA GLY A 11 -17.66 64.60 -9.87
C GLY A 11 -16.46 64.31 -8.96
N HIS A 12 -16.34 63.06 -8.51
CA HIS A 12 -15.03 62.45 -8.28
C HIS A 12 -14.93 61.15 -9.09
N ILE A 13 -14.26 61.23 -10.24
CA ILE A 13 -13.96 60.09 -11.10
C ILE A 13 -12.76 59.37 -10.48
N ASN A 14 -12.98 58.18 -9.95
CA ASN A 14 -11.93 57.33 -9.36
C ASN A 14 -11.20 56.58 -10.49
N PRO A 15 -9.85 56.68 -10.62
CA PRO A 15 -9.14 56.06 -11.73
C PRO A 15 -9.00 54.54 -11.57
N LYS A 16 -9.55 53.82 -12.56
CA LYS A 16 -9.13 52.51 -13.08
C LYS A 16 -8.43 51.57 -12.08
N ALA A 17 -9.23 50.75 -11.38
CA ALA A 17 -8.74 49.48 -10.84
C ALA A 17 -8.46 48.51 -12.01
N LYS A 18 -7.18 48.21 -12.27
CA LYS A 18 -6.76 47.15 -13.20
C LYS A 18 -7.16 45.78 -12.63
N PRO A 19 -7.64 44.81 -13.44
CA PRO A 19 -7.96 43.48 -12.95
C PRO A 19 -6.66 42.70 -12.63
N LYS A 20 -6.28 42.67 -11.34
CA LYS A 20 -5.30 41.74 -10.77
C LYS A 20 -5.96 40.36 -10.61
N GLY A 21 -6.09 39.59 -11.69
CA GLY A 21 -6.72 38.26 -11.63
C GLY A 21 -6.07 37.16 -12.46
N MET A 22 -5.44 37.49 -13.59
CA MET A 22 -5.08 36.46 -14.57
C MET A 22 -3.69 35.82 -14.39
N SER A 23 -2.71 36.52 -13.78
CA SER A 23 -1.36 35.96 -13.60
C SER A 23 -1.28 34.90 -12.51
N THR A 24 -2.04 35.08 -11.41
CA THR A 24 -2.08 34.16 -10.28
C THR A 24 -2.68 32.81 -10.66
N GLN A 25 -3.71 32.81 -11.50
CA GLN A 25 -4.42 31.59 -11.92
C GLN A 25 -3.55 30.73 -12.85
N ARG A 26 -2.77 31.35 -13.74
CA ARG A 26 -1.82 30.66 -14.63
C ARG A 26 -0.64 30.07 -13.87
N GLY A 27 -0.09 30.80 -12.90
CA GLY A 27 0.98 30.28 -12.03
C GLY A 27 0.54 29.11 -11.14
N ASN A 28 -0.72 29.10 -10.69
CA ASN A 28 -1.26 28.01 -9.88
C ASN A 28 -1.51 26.74 -10.71
N LEU A 29 -1.96 26.87 -11.96
CA LEU A 29 -2.12 25.76 -12.88
C LEU A 29 -0.78 25.12 -13.27
N GLU A 30 0.26 25.93 -13.51
CA GLU A 30 1.60 25.44 -13.83
C GLU A 30 2.22 24.69 -12.63
N ARG A 31 2.07 25.22 -11.42
CA ARG A 31 2.48 24.54 -10.18
C ARG A 31 1.74 23.22 -9.98
N LYS A 32 0.44 23.17 -10.27
CA LYS A 32 -0.34 21.92 -10.22
C LYS A 32 0.17 20.91 -11.23
N ARG A 33 0.41 21.31 -12.49
CA ARG A 33 0.98 20.44 -13.53
C ARG A 33 2.37 19.91 -13.15
N GLN A 34 3.22 20.74 -12.58
CA GLN A 34 4.54 20.34 -12.10
C GLN A 34 4.44 19.30 -10.97
N ARG A 35 3.55 19.51 -9.99
CA ARG A 35 3.27 18.52 -8.94
C ARG A 35 2.75 17.22 -9.52
N ASP A 36 1.76 17.28 -10.41
CA ASP A 36 1.19 16.09 -11.04
C ASP A 36 2.25 15.30 -11.82
N LYS A 37 3.17 16.00 -12.51
CA LYS A 37 4.30 15.37 -13.19
C LYS A 37 5.24 14.66 -12.22
N GLN A 38 5.57 15.31 -11.10
CA GLN A 38 6.45 14.77 -10.07
C GLN A 38 5.83 13.56 -9.36
N THR A 39 4.53 13.59 -9.05
CA THR A 39 3.80 12.46 -8.48
C THR A 39 3.74 11.30 -9.46
N LYS A 40 3.53 11.57 -10.75
CA LYS A 40 3.54 10.53 -11.80
C LYS A 40 4.90 9.86 -11.93
N SER A 41 6.01 10.60 -11.91
CA SER A 41 7.34 10.00 -11.95
C SER A 41 7.65 9.21 -10.69
N ALA A 42 7.36 9.77 -9.50
CA ALA A 42 7.55 9.07 -8.25
C ALA A 42 6.76 7.75 -8.20
N ASN A 43 5.52 7.75 -8.68
CA ASN A 43 4.69 6.55 -8.77
C ASN A 43 5.23 5.53 -9.78
N ARG A 44 5.84 5.98 -10.88
CA ARG A 44 6.50 5.07 -11.83
C ARG A 44 7.73 4.42 -11.20
N ASP A 45 8.52 5.19 -10.46
CA ASP A 45 9.71 4.68 -9.79
C ASP A 45 9.36 3.69 -8.67
N THR A 46 8.33 3.96 -7.88
CA THR A 46 7.85 3.02 -6.86
C THR A 46 7.28 1.75 -7.50
N THR A 47 6.47 1.89 -8.55
CA THR A 47 5.93 0.74 -9.28
C THR A 47 7.06 -0.11 -9.85
N LYS A 48 8.07 0.50 -10.46
CA LYS A 48 9.22 -0.21 -11.00
C LYS A 48 9.96 -0.98 -9.90
N LYS A 49 10.27 -0.33 -8.77
CA LYS A 49 10.92 -0.98 -7.63
C LYS A 49 10.13 -2.18 -7.10
N LEU A 50 8.80 -2.06 -7.05
CA LEU A 50 7.93 -3.16 -6.63
C LEU A 50 7.97 -4.33 -7.62
N LEU A 51 7.91 -4.03 -8.92
CA LEU A 51 8.01 -5.05 -9.97
C LEU A 51 9.37 -5.76 -9.95
N ASP A 52 10.46 -5.01 -9.81
CA ASP A 52 11.82 -5.56 -9.74
C ASP A 52 12.00 -6.48 -8.52
N ALA A 53 11.36 -6.15 -7.39
CA ALA A 53 11.40 -6.97 -6.18
C ALA A 53 10.48 -8.20 -6.25
N LEU A 54 9.35 -8.10 -6.96
CA LEU A 54 8.39 -9.20 -7.11
C LEU A 54 8.85 -10.24 -8.14
N ASP A 55 9.49 -9.81 -9.22
CA ASP A 55 9.91 -10.69 -10.32
C ASP A 55 10.65 -11.97 -9.87
N PRO A 56 11.68 -11.92 -9.00
CA PRO A 56 12.39 -13.12 -8.55
C PRO A 56 11.55 -14.02 -7.62
N LEU A 57 10.47 -13.49 -7.03
CA LEU A 57 9.61 -14.25 -6.10
C LEU A 57 8.51 -15.03 -6.83
N VAL A 58 8.19 -14.66 -8.08
CA VAL A 58 7.11 -15.29 -8.84
C VAL A 58 7.66 -16.45 -9.67
N PRO A 59 7.24 -17.70 -9.41
CA PRO A 59 7.65 -18.85 -10.21
C PRO A 59 7.31 -18.63 -11.69
N CYS A 60 8.26 -18.91 -12.58
CA CYS A 60 8.01 -18.85 -14.01
C CYS A 60 7.13 -20.03 -14.42
N SER A 61 5.98 -19.74 -15.03
CA SER A 61 5.23 -20.79 -15.72
C SER A 61 6.06 -21.33 -16.89
N LYS A 62 5.88 -22.62 -17.25
CA LYS A 62 6.60 -23.30 -18.35
C LYS A 62 6.16 -22.76 -19.72
N ARG A 63 6.36 -21.46 -19.98
CA ARG A 63 6.15 -20.83 -21.28
C ARG A 63 7.38 -21.06 -22.15
N ARG A 64 7.19 -21.17 -23.47
CA ARG A 64 8.31 -21.32 -24.40
C ARG A 64 9.17 -20.05 -24.32
N LEU A 65 10.48 -20.19 -24.18
CA LEU A 65 11.45 -19.07 -24.09
C LEU A 65 11.27 -18.02 -25.21
N GLN A 66 10.73 -18.43 -26.36
CA GLN A 66 10.44 -17.56 -27.52
C GLN A 66 9.32 -16.54 -27.28
N GLU A 67 8.51 -16.69 -26.23
CA GLU A 67 7.39 -15.78 -25.87
C GLU A 67 7.80 -14.73 -24.81
N LEU A 68 9.03 -14.82 -24.29
CA LEU A 68 9.55 -13.99 -23.22
C LEU A 68 10.38 -12.82 -23.78
N ASN A 69 9.69 -11.79 -24.27
CA ASN A 69 10.29 -10.56 -24.81
C ASN A 69 9.95 -9.34 -23.94
N GLY A 70 10.24 -9.40 -22.64
CA GLY A 70 9.96 -8.31 -21.71
C GLY A 70 11.20 -7.70 -21.06
N TYR A 71 10.98 -6.56 -20.40
CA TYR A 71 12.02 -5.73 -19.79
C TYR A 71 12.32 -6.08 -18.32
N LEU A 72 11.63 -7.06 -17.75
CA LEU A 72 11.89 -7.52 -16.38
C LEU A 72 13.16 -8.39 -16.32
N PRO A 73 13.81 -8.53 -15.16
CA PRO A 73 14.98 -9.39 -14.98
C PRO A 73 14.79 -10.83 -15.47
N SER A 74 13.59 -11.40 -15.34
CA SER A 74 13.22 -12.73 -15.83
C SER A 74 12.91 -12.77 -17.34
N SER A 75 13.14 -11.68 -18.08
CA SER A 75 12.74 -11.47 -19.48
C SER A 75 11.24 -11.55 -19.74
N ARG A 76 10.39 -11.51 -18.69
CA ARG A 76 8.93 -11.49 -18.80
C ARG A 76 8.43 -10.06 -19.03
N THR A 77 7.29 -9.95 -19.69
CA THR A 77 6.50 -8.71 -19.65
C THR A 77 5.78 -8.59 -18.30
N THR A 78 5.42 -7.37 -17.90
CA THR A 78 4.68 -7.13 -16.66
C THR A 78 3.37 -7.91 -16.61
N VAL A 79 2.67 -8.04 -17.75
CA VAL A 79 1.41 -8.80 -17.83
C VAL A 79 1.64 -10.28 -17.57
N GLN A 80 2.66 -10.89 -18.20
CA GLN A 80 3.00 -12.30 -17.99
C GLN A 80 3.38 -12.60 -16.53
N MET A 81 4.17 -11.71 -15.90
CA MET A 81 4.55 -11.85 -14.49
C MET A 81 3.32 -11.74 -13.57
N LEU A 82 2.38 -10.82 -13.84
CA LEU A 82 1.15 -10.69 -13.06
C LEU A 82 0.22 -11.90 -13.24
N GLU A 83 0.11 -12.45 -14.45
CA GLU A 83 -0.63 -13.70 -14.70
C GLU A 83 -0.03 -14.88 -13.92
N ASP A 84 1.30 -15.05 -14.00
CA ASP A 84 2.01 -16.09 -13.27
C ASP A 84 1.83 -15.93 -11.75
N LEU A 85 1.87 -14.70 -11.24
CA LEU A 85 1.60 -14.39 -9.83
C LEU A 85 0.17 -14.78 -9.44
N VAL A 86 -0.83 -14.43 -10.25
CA VAL A 86 -2.23 -14.78 -9.98
C VAL A 86 -2.41 -16.30 -9.96
N ASN A 87 -1.81 -17.02 -10.90
CA ASN A 87 -1.86 -18.48 -10.93
C ASN A 87 -1.17 -19.08 -9.71
N HIS A 88 0.02 -18.61 -9.36
CA HIS A 88 0.76 -19.06 -8.19
C HIS A 88 -0.02 -18.83 -6.88
N LEU A 89 -0.64 -17.66 -6.72
CA LEU A 89 -1.48 -17.35 -5.57
C LEU A 89 -2.74 -18.25 -5.52
N ARG A 90 -3.35 -18.55 -6.67
CA ARG A 90 -4.49 -19.48 -6.75
C ARG A 90 -4.09 -20.89 -6.35
N ASP A 91 -2.95 -21.38 -6.82
CA ASP A 91 -2.43 -22.72 -6.48
C ASP A 91 -2.12 -22.84 -4.98
N MET A 92 -1.57 -21.77 -4.37
CA MET A 92 -1.36 -21.70 -2.92
C MET A 92 -2.66 -21.63 -2.11
N GLN A 93 -3.73 -21.02 -2.65
CA GLN A 93 -5.02 -20.91 -1.97
C GLN A 93 -5.92 -22.15 -2.18
N ALA A 94 -5.73 -22.90 -3.26
CA ALA A 94 -6.54 -24.08 -3.59
C ALA A 94 -6.32 -25.28 -2.66
N THR A 95 -5.32 -25.22 -1.77
CA THR A 95 -4.95 -26.34 -0.89
C THR A 95 -5.82 -26.48 0.37
N THR A 96 -6.83 -25.62 0.61
CA THR A 96 -7.82 -25.89 1.68
C THR A 96 -9.21 -25.26 1.42
N PRO A 97 -10.17 -26.06 0.89
CA PRO A 97 -11.57 -25.64 0.71
C PRO A 97 -12.29 -25.31 2.03
N ALA A 98 -11.76 -25.76 3.18
CA ALA A 98 -12.39 -25.59 4.48
C ALA A 98 -12.24 -24.19 5.11
N SER A 99 -11.49 -23.25 4.49
CA SER A 99 -11.09 -21.99 5.14
C SER A 99 -12.03 -20.79 4.89
N TRP A 100 -12.95 -20.87 3.94
CA TRP A 100 -13.66 -19.70 3.42
C TRP A 100 -14.71 -19.11 4.38
N LYS A 101 -15.20 -19.87 5.36
CA LYS A 101 -16.26 -19.40 6.27
C LYS A 101 -15.77 -18.89 7.63
N GLU A 102 -14.54 -19.20 8.05
CA GLU A 102 -14.05 -18.90 9.42
C GLU A 102 -12.71 -18.17 9.50
N ARG A 103 -11.96 -18.02 8.38
CA ARG A 103 -10.62 -17.43 8.42
C ARG A 103 -10.59 -16.04 7.79
N LYS A 104 -9.96 -15.09 8.49
CA LYS A 104 -9.45 -13.88 7.83
C LYS A 104 -8.54 -14.33 6.67
N PRO A 105 -8.71 -13.82 5.45
CA PRO A 105 -7.95 -14.29 4.30
C PRO A 105 -6.44 -14.09 4.52
N GLY A 106 -5.66 -15.14 4.30
CA GLY A 106 -4.20 -15.04 4.07
C GLY A 106 -3.25 -15.55 5.16
N VAL A 107 -3.71 -16.20 6.23
CA VAL A 107 -2.80 -16.78 7.25
C VAL A 107 -3.31 -18.15 7.70
N SER A 108 -2.50 -19.19 7.58
CA SER A 108 -2.85 -20.52 8.10
C SER A 108 -2.88 -20.50 9.64
N LEU A 109 -3.58 -21.45 10.27
CA LEU A 109 -3.56 -21.55 11.74
C LEU A 109 -2.12 -21.73 12.25
N GLU A 110 -1.34 -22.58 11.58
CA GLU A 110 0.06 -22.82 11.91
C GLU A 110 0.89 -21.54 11.81
N GLU A 111 0.69 -20.74 10.76
CA GLU A 111 1.39 -19.47 10.58
C GLU A 111 0.95 -18.42 11.61
N ALA A 112 -0.35 -18.37 11.94
CA ALA A 112 -0.85 -17.51 13.00
C ALA A 112 -0.27 -17.92 14.35
N THR A 113 -0.25 -19.21 14.67
CA THR A 113 0.38 -19.74 15.87
C THR A 113 1.88 -19.45 15.89
N ALA A 114 2.59 -19.63 14.78
CA ALA A 114 4.01 -19.33 14.67
C ALA A 114 4.30 -17.83 14.91
N ARG A 115 3.44 -16.93 14.39
CA ARG A 115 3.54 -15.49 14.66
C ARG A 115 3.28 -15.14 16.13
N VAL A 116 2.30 -15.78 16.74
CA VAL A 116 2.00 -15.60 18.17
C VAL A 116 3.17 -16.11 19.02
N MET A 117 3.72 -17.28 18.70
CA MET A 117 4.85 -17.86 19.41
C MET A 117 6.19 -17.15 19.13
N SER A 118 6.35 -16.44 18.01
CA SER A 118 7.55 -15.64 17.76
C SER A 118 7.56 -14.28 18.48
N SER A 119 6.47 -13.94 19.18
CA SER A 119 6.38 -12.71 19.96
C SER A 119 7.47 -12.67 21.04
N ARG A 120 8.22 -11.55 21.05
CA ARG A 120 9.19 -11.24 22.11
C ARG A 120 8.59 -10.40 23.23
N ARG A 121 7.43 -9.78 22.99
CA ARG A 121 6.76 -8.87 23.92
C ARG A 121 5.78 -9.61 24.82
N GLU A 122 5.01 -10.50 24.22
CA GLU A 122 4.02 -11.30 24.93
C GLU A 122 4.64 -12.63 25.36
N ARG A 123 4.27 -13.08 26.55
CA ARG A 123 4.77 -14.32 27.15
C ARG A 123 3.67 -15.36 27.06
N ILE A 124 3.75 -16.22 26.07
CA ILE A 124 2.70 -17.15 25.70
C ILE A 124 3.23 -18.57 25.83
N VAL A 125 2.42 -19.47 26.41
CA VAL A 125 2.73 -20.89 26.50
C VAL A 125 1.63 -21.70 25.84
N SER A 126 2.02 -22.75 25.11
CA SER A 126 1.11 -23.80 24.69
C SER A 126 1.19 -24.95 25.68
N VAL A 127 0.03 -25.40 26.17
CA VAL A 127 -0.08 -26.50 27.14
C VAL A 127 -0.89 -27.64 26.57
N GLU A 128 -0.57 -28.85 26.99
CA GLU A 128 -1.37 -30.03 26.74
C GLU A 128 -2.41 -30.21 27.85
N LEU A 129 -3.65 -30.52 27.48
CA LEU A 129 -4.70 -30.87 28.44
C LEU A 129 -4.97 -32.39 28.39
N PRO A 130 -5.30 -33.03 29.53
CA PRO A 130 -5.50 -32.43 30.85
C PRO A 130 -4.21 -32.30 31.67
N SER A 131 -3.07 -32.74 31.14
CA SER A 131 -1.80 -32.86 31.90
C SER A 131 -1.17 -31.51 32.29
N TRP A 132 -1.65 -30.41 31.72
CA TRP A 132 -1.12 -29.04 31.87
C TRP A 132 0.38 -28.92 31.55
N ARG A 133 0.94 -29.90 30.84
CA ARG A 133 2.36 -29.90 30.48
C ARG A 133 2.60 -28.86 29.40
N ILE A 134 3.60 -28.00 29.63
CA ILE A 134 4.03 -27.00 28.65
C ILE A 134 4.70 -27.73 27.47
N LYS A 135 4.14 -27.55 26.27
CA LYS A 135 4.70 -28.07 25.02
C LYS A 135 5.74 -27.14 24.44
N CYS A 136 5.42 -25.85 24.39
CA CYS A 136 6.31 -24.81 23.90
C CYS A 136 5.96 -23.45 24.49
N GLY A 137 6.92 -22.54 24.45
CA GLY A 137 6.78 -21.15 24.88
C GLY A 137 7.18 -20.20 23.76
N SER A 138 6.66 -18.99 23.81
CA SER A 138 7.04 -17.92 22.89
C SER A 138 8.49 -17.46 23.13
N VAL A 139 9.12 -16.84 22.13
CA VAL A 139 10.50 -16.32 22.24
C VAL A 139 10.66 -15.35 23.42
N GLY A 140 9.63 -14.57 23.76
CA GLY A 140 9.62 -13.68 24.92
C GLY A 140 9.81 -14.36 26.29
N LEU A 141 9.80 -15.69 26.35
CA LEU A 141 10.01 -16.49 27.56
C LEU A 141 11.46 -16.95 27.77
N GLU A 142 12.33 -16.84 26.75
CA GLU A 142 13.71 -17.37 26.81
C GLU A 142 14.55 -16.75 27.95
N GLY A 143 14.22 -15.54 28.41
CA GLY A 143 14.90 -14.89 29.54
C GLY A 143 14.30 -15.15 30.92
N TYR A 144 13.17 -15.87 31.01
CA TYR A 144 12.41 -16.02 32.27
C TYR A 144 12.44 -17.44 32.84
N TYR A 145 12.80 -18.42 32.02
CA TYR A 145 12.88 -19.81 32.45
C TYR A 145 14.32 -20.32 32.31
N VAL A 146 14.99 -20.54 33.43
CA VAL A 146 16.11 -21.49 33.48
C VAL A 146 15.49 -22.86 33.24
N ARG A 147 15.95 -23.60 32.22
CA ARG A 147 15.59 -25.01 32.08
C ARG A 147 15.99 -25.70 33.39
N SER A 148 15.01 -26.12 34.20
CA SER A 148 15.30 -27.09 35.25
C SER A 148 15.81 -28.37 34.57
N PRO A 149 16.89 -28.97 35.09
CA PRO A 149 17.54 -30.13 34.49
C PRO A 149 16.62 -31.33 34.32
#